data_AF-A0A6L6JM35-F1
#
_entry.id   AF-A0A6L6JM35-F1
#
_cell.length_a   1.000
_cell.length_b   1.000
_cell.length_c   1.000
_cell.angle_alpha   90.00
_cell.angle_beta   90.00
_cell.angle_gamma   90.00
#
_symmetry.space_group_name_H-M   'P 1'
#
loop_
_entity.id
_entity.type
_entity.pdbx_description
1 polymer ?
#
loop_
_entity_poly.entity_id
_entity_poly.type
_entity_poly.pdbx_seq_one_letter_code
_entity_poly.pdbx_strand_id
1 'polypeptide(L)'
;MQSSKQPQIINPSLPAIDLPGVLTTQAVDAYARQLGADSPDADNLVKQVAQVQSKAASLWESFNQVRANRNPGNTPASHLQKLEKASQQLQKTLFRESDIIKDRLKLREQEIDREIEARFMQSSNDAGEVRAVLRNMETVAERTAAVMAAIDEGDASVLAAVISGKPVTTGIDAKYVKTLREYGEKKLAADLTAKKQQVKKASDLLVNIIDETITLQDKAIGTPELRAQFEQQALEADNAALNFSRLLGANND
;
A
#
# COMPACT_ATOMS: atom_id res chain seq x y z
N MET A 1 -65.23 -1.91 -7.36
CA MET A 1 -64.04 -1.68 -6.50
C MET A 1 -62.83 -2.33 -7.14
N GLN A 2 -62.20 -1.65 -8.11
CA GLN A 2 -60.91 -2.10 -8.63
C GLN A 2 -59.83 -1.54 -7.72
N SER A 3 -59.26 -2.40 -6.88
CA SER A 3 -58.09 -2.10 -6.07
C SER A 3 -56.93 -1.82 -7.01
N SER A 4 -56.64 -0.56 -7.28
CA SER A 4 -55.43 -0.09 -7.92
C SER A 4 -54.24 -0.52 -7.05
N LYS A 5 -53.65 -1.67 -7.37
CA LYS A 5 -52.33 -2.03 -6.85
C LYS A 5 -51.38 -0.95 -7.33
N GLN A 6 -50.98 -0.05 -6.42
CA GLN A 6 -49.88 0.86 -6.65
C GLN A 6 -48.71 0.01 -7.18
N PRO A 7 -48.06 0.39 -8.29
CA PRO A 7 -46.86 -0.29 -8.73
C PRO A 7 -45.87 -0.24 -7.56
N GLN A 8 -45.55 -1.39 -6.98
CA GLN A 8 -44.47 -1.48 -6.01
C GLN A 8 -43.22 -1.02 -6.75
N ILE A 9 -42.74 0.17 -6.41
CA ILE A 9 -41.42 0.62 -6.82
C ILE A 9 -40.47 -0.31 -6.09
N ILE A 10 -40.10 -1.41 -6.74
CA ILE A 10 -39.01 -2.27 -6.28
C ILE A 10 -37.79 -1.35 -6.34
N ASN A 11 -37.28 -0.97 -5.16
CA ASN A 11 -36.04 -0.22 -5.07
C ASN A 11 -34.91 -1.24 -5.13
N PRO A 12 -34.27 -1.47 -6.30
CA PRO A 12 -33.15 -2.38 -6.36
C PRO A 12 -32.06 -1.84 -5.42
N SER A 13 -31.67 -2.66 -4.46
CA SER A 13 -30.53 -2.41 -3.59
C SER A 13 -29.30 -2.99 -4.26
N LEU A 14 -28.20 -2.23 -4.29
CA LEU A 14 -26.92 -2.80 -4.68
C LEU A 14 -26.50 -3.87 -3.66
N PRO A 15 -25.87 -4.98 -4.09
CA PRO A 15 -25.35 -5.97 -3.16
C PRO A 15 -24.33 -5.31 -2.22
N ALA A 16 -24.30 -5.82 -0.99
CA ALA A 16 -23.29 -5.43 -0.01
C ALA A 16 -21.90 -5.77 -0.54
N ILE A 17 -20.91 -4.94 -0.17
CA ILE A 17 -19.51 -5.23 -0.44
C ILE A 17 -18.80 -5.49 0.86
N ASP A 18 -18.08 -6.60 0.86
CA ASP A 18 -17.14 -6.90 1.90
C ASP A 18 -15.84 -6.13 1.64
N LEU A 19 -15.45 -5.29 2.59
CA LEU A 19 -14.23 -4.51 2.49
C LEU A 19 -13.05 -5.37 2.95
N PRO A 20 -12.00 -5.53 2.13
CA PRO A 20 -10.73 -6.13 2.56
C PRO A 20 -10.21 -5.40 3.79
N GLY A 21 -9.55 -6.12 4.69
CA GLY A 21 -9.09 -5.56 5.98
C GLY A 21 -8.31 -4.25 5.82
N VAL A 22 -7.47 -4.13 4.79
CA VAL A 22 -6.67 -2.93 4.50
C VAL A 22 -7.51 -1.67 4.20
N LEU A 23 -8.74 -1.84 3.77
CA LEU A 23 -9.69 -0.77 3.43
C LEU A 23 -10.78 -0.60 4.50
N THR A 24 -10.60 -1.16 5.69
CA THR A 24 -11.54 -1.03 6.81
C THR A 24 -11.03 -0.08 7.88
N THR A 25 -11.95 0.63 8.54
CA THR A 25 -11.61 1.55 9.63
C THR A 25 -11.19 0.82 10.90
N GLN A 26 -11.68 -0.41 11.13
CA GLN A 26 -11.30 -1.20 12.30
C GLN A 26 -9.83 -1.65 12.26
N ALA A 27 -9.21 -1.74 11.07
CA ALA A 27 -7.83 -2.17 10.92
C ALA A 27 -6.80 -1.04 11.01
N VAL A 28 -7.22 0.23 11.08
CA VAL A 28 -6.32 1.40 11.00
C VAL A 28 -5.22 1.34 12.06
N ASP A 29 -5.61 1.14 13.32
CA ASP A 29 -4.65 1.08 14.42
C ASP A 29 -3.74 -0.15 14.33
N ALA A 30 -4.21 -1.24 13.72
CA ALA A 30 -3.41 -2.44 13.53
C ALA A 30 -2.31 -2.20 12.48
N TYR A 31 -2.65 -1.57 11.36
CA TYR A 31 -1.67 -1.23 10.32
C TYR A 31 -0.68 -0.16 10.78
N ALA A 32 -1.13 0.88 11.51
CA ALA A 32 -0.25 1.89 12.09
C ALA A 32 0.81 1.25 13.01
N ARG A 33 0.38 0.34 13.91
CA ARG A 33 1.28 -0.43 14.78
C ARG A 33 2.21 -1.35 14.00
N GLN A 34 1.71 -2.06 12.99
CA GLN A 34 2.51 -2.99 12.17
C GLN A 34 3.65 -2.27 11.42
N LEU A 35 3.38 -1.05 10.95
CA LEU A 35 4.37 -0.17 10.33
C LEU A 35 5.33 0.45 11.35
N GLY A 36 4.94 0.49 12.63
CA GLY A 36 5.63 1.24 13.67
C GLY A 36 5.40 2.76 13.57
N ALA A 37 4.34 3.20 12.89
CA ALA A 37 4.02 4.61 12.66
C ALA A 37 3.73 5.39 13.95
N ASP A 38 3.30 4.69 15.01
CA ASP A 38 3.02 5.26 16.33
C ASP A 38 4.28 5.61 17.10
N SER A 39 5.44 5.12 16.67
CA SER A 39 6.71 5.47 17.31
C SER A 39 7.05 6.95 17.05
N PRO A 40 7.49 7.71 18.07
CA PRO A 40 8.02 9.06 17.89
C PRO A 40 9.10 9.12 16.80
N ASP A 41 9.96 8.09 16.77
CA ASP A 41 11.11 7.98 15.87
C ASP A 41 10.78 7.39 14.49
N ALA A 42 9.50 7.10 14.21
CA ALA A 42 9.11 6.54 12.93
C ALA A 42 9.37 7.52 11.78
N ASP A 43 9.80 6.98 10.64
CA ASP A 43 10.04 7.76 9.43
C ASP A 43 8.75 8.48 9.00
N ASN A 44 8.87 9.76 8.64
CA ASN A 44 7.73 10.59 8.25
C ASN A 44 6.97 10.03 7.04
N LEU A 45 7.64 9.29 6.15
CA LEU A 45 6.97 8.62 5.03
C LEU A 45 6.14 7.43 5.50
N VAL A 46 6.60 6.71 6.52
CA VAL A 46 5.84 5.60 7.12
C VAL A 46 4.56 6.12 7.77
N LYS A 47 4.64 7.27 8.48
CA LYS A 47 3.46 7.96 9.03
C LYS A 47 2.49 8.40 7.93
N GLN A 48 3.00 8.92 6.80
CA GLN A 48 2.18 9.29 5.65
C GLN A 48 1.47 8.08 5.03
N VAL A 49 2.12 6.93 4.91
CA VAL A 49 1.45 5.70 4.44
C VAL A 49 0.33 5.27 5.38
N ALA A 50 0.54 5.32 6.70
CA ALA A 50 -0.53 5.03 7.66
C ALA A 50 -1.73 5.99 7.50
N GLN A 51 -1.47 7.26 7.21
CA GLN A 51 -2.51 8.25 6.91
C GLN A 51 -3.25 7.93 5.61
N VAL A 52 -2.55 7.49 4.55
CA VAL A 52 -3.18 7.02 3.30
C VAL A 52 -4.09 5.84 3.57
N GLN A 53 -3.66 4.87 4.38
CA GLN A 53 -4.49 3.72 4.77
C GLN A 53 -5.76 4.16 5.51
N SER A 54 -5.62 5.01 6.53
CA SER A 54 -6.75 5.57 7.28
C SER A 54 -7.74 6.31 6.37
N LYS A 55 -7.21 7.09 5.43
CA LYS A 55 -8.02 7.80 4.45
C LYS A 55 -8.71 6.87 3.47
N ALA A 56 -8.02 5.85 2.96
CA ALA A 56 -8.61 4.83 2.10
C ALA A 56 -9.78 4.14 2.79
N ALA A 57 -9.60 3.72 4.05
CA ALA A 57 -10.66 3.14 4.86
C ALA A 57 -11.87 4.08 5.03
N SER A 58 -11.61 5.35 5.32
CA SER A 58 -12.68 6.35 5.51
C SER A 58 -13.43 6.66 4.22
N LEU A 59 -12.73 6.72 3.09
CA LEU A 59 -13.33 6.92 1.78
C LEU A 59 -14.19 5.72 1.36
N TRP A 60 -13.72 4.50 1.58
CA TRP A 60 -14.47 3.28 1.28
C TRP A 60 -15.71 3.11 2.17
N GLU A 61 -15.61 3.42 3.46
CA GLU A 61 -16.75 3.44 4.37
C GLU A 61 -17.80 4.47 3.93
N SER A 62 -17.35 5.69 3.62
CA SER A 62 -18.23 6.76 3.12
C SER A 62 -18.90 6.37 1.80
N PHE A 63 -18.15 5.76 0.89
CA PHE A 63 -18.68 5.25 -0.37
C PHE A 63 -19.73 4.15 -0.13
N ASN A 64 -19.48 3.22 0.79
CA ASN A 64 -20.45 2.19 1.17
C ASN A 64 -21.72 2.77 1.78
N GLN A 65 -21.62 3.83 2.58
CA GLN A 65 -22.79 4.54 3.10
C GLN A 65 -23.62 5.18 1.98
N VAL A 66 -22.98 5.78 0.97
CA VAL A 66 -23.70 6.32 -0.19
C VAL A 66 -24.41 5.20 -0.94
N ARG A 67 -23.77 4.04 -1.14
CA ARG A 67 -24.40 2.89 -1.81
C ARG A 67 -25.60 2.34 -1.06
N ALA A 68 -25.49 2.23 0.25
CA ALA A 68 -26.55 1.68 1.08
C ALA A 68 -27.74 2.64 1.17
N ASN A 69 -27.48 3.95 1.19
CA ASN A 69 -28.48 4.98 1.44
C ASN A 69 -28.81 5.78 0.18
N ARG A 70 -29.68 5.23 -0.68
CA ARG A 70 -30.24 5.99 -1.79
C ARG A 70 -31.19 7.07 -1.28
N ASN A 71 -30.90 8.34 -1.57
CA ASN A 71 -31.84 9.44 -1.29
C ASN A 71 -33.18 9.19 -2.03
N PRO A 72 -34.33 9.22 -1.34
CA PRO A 72 -35.65 9.02 -1.94
C PRO A 72 -35.98 9.97 -3.10
N GLY A 73 -35.38 11.16 -3.12
CA GLY A 73 -35.54 12.15 -4.20
C GLY A 73 -34.70 11.88 -5.45
N ASN A 74 -33.82 10.86 -5.44
CA ASN A 74 -33.04 10.48 -6.62
C ASN A 74 -33.71 9.32 -7.35
N THR A 75 -33.73 9.40 -8.69
CA THR A 75 -34.03 8.24 -9.54
C THR A 75 -32.93 7.18 -9.41
N PRO A 76 -33.23 5.89 -9.70
CA PRO A 76 -32.22 4.82 -9.70
C PRO A 76 -31.00 5.15 -10.59
N ALA A 77 -31.22 5.70 -11.80
CA ALA A 77 -30.13 6.11 -12.69
C ALA A 77 -29.29 7.27 -12.14
N SER A 78 -29.93 8.29 -11.57
CA SER A 78 -29.21 9.41 -10.94
C SER A 78 -28.34 8.92 -9.77
N HIS A 79 -28.82 7.94 -9.02
CA HIS A 79 -28.06 7.32 -7.94
C HIS A 79 -26.82 6.57 -8.46
N LEU A 80 -26.97 5.76 -9.51
CA LEU A 80 -25.82 5.07 -10.12
C LEU A 80 -24.76 6.05 -10.67
N GLN A 81 -25.19 7.11 -11.36
CA GLN A 81 -24.26 8.14 -11.83
C GLN A 81 -23.50 8.83 -10.69
N LYS A 82 -24.18 9.06 -9.55
CA LYS A 82 -23.52 9.61 -8.35
C LYS A 82 -22.50 8.63 -7.78
N LEU A 83 -22.82 7.34 -7.75
CA LEU A 83 -21.89 6.30 -7.30
C LEU A 83 -20.67 6.17 -8.21
N GLU A 84 -20.86 6.20 -9.53
CA GLU A 84 -19.76 6.16 -10.48
C GLU A 84 -18.81 7.35 -10.29
N LYS A 85 -19.35 8.58 -10.19
CA LYS A 85 -18.55 9.78 -9.91
C LYS A 85 -17.83 9.70 -8.56
N ALA A 86 -18.50 9.21 -7.52
CA ALA A 86 -17.89 9.04 -6.21
C ALA A 86 -16.75 8.01 -6.24
N SER A 87 -16.93 6.89 -6.95
CA SER A 87 -15.90 5.86 -7.13
C SER A 87 -14.70 6.39 -7.90
N GLN A 88 -14.91 7.12 -9.00
CA GLN A 88 -13.84 7.75 -9.78
C GLN A 88 -13.06 8.77 -8.94
N GLN A 89 -13.76 9.57 -8.14
CA GLN A 89 -13.12 10.56 -7.27
C GLN A 89 -12.33 9.90 -6.14
N LEU A 90 -12.84 8.83 -5.54
CA LEU A 90 -12.14 8.01 -4.55
C LEU A 90 -10.83 7.47 -5.16
N GLN A 91 -10.91 6.81 -6.31
CA GLN A 91 -9.76 6.23 -6.99
C GLN A 91 -8.71 7.30 -7.32
N LYS A 92 -9.14 8.40 -7.95
CA LYS A 92 -8.25 9.50 -8.32
C LYS A 92 -7.53 10.08 -7.10
N THR A 93 -8.22 10.17 -5.97
CA THR A 93 -7.65 10.66 -4.71
C THR A 93 -6.58 9.71 -4.19
N LEU A 94 -6.91 8.42 -4.08
CA LEU A 94 -5.99 7.41 -3.55
C LEU A 94 -4.78 7.18 -4.45
N PHE A 95 -4.96 7.16 -5.77
CA PHE A 95 -3.85 6.95 -6.71
C PHE A 95 -2.88 8.11 -6.68
N ARG A 96 -3.40 9.35 -6.74
CA ARG A 96 -2.55 10.54 -6.68
C ARG A 96 -1.71 10.58 -5.39
N GLU A 97 -2.30 10.28 -4.25
CA GLU A 97 -1.56 10.29 -2.98
C GLU A 97 -0.56 9.14 -2.90
N SER A 98 -0.95 7.97 -3.37
CA SER A 98 -0.07 6.80 -3.37
C SER A 98 1.11 6.94 -4.31
N ASP A 99 0.92 7.47 -5.53
CA ASP A 99 2.02 7.67 -6.49
C ASP A 99 3.08 8.63 -5.95
N ILE A 100 2.66 9.75 -5.34
CA ILE A 100 3.57 10.72 -4.74
C ILE A 100 4.40 10.08 -3.61
N ILE A 101 3.78 9.24 -2.79
CA ILE A 101 4.46 8.61 -1.64
C ILE A 101 5.35 7.45 -2.10
N LYS A 102 4.92 6.67 -3.10
CA LYS A 102 5.65 5.52 -3.65
C LYS A 102 7.03 5.91 -4.15
N ASP A 103 7.12 6.98 -4.94
CA ASP A 103 8.42 7.45 -5.46
C ASP A 103 9.33 7.93 -4.32
N ARG A 104 8.76 8.59 -3.30
CA ARG A 104 9.51 9.04 -2.12
C ARG A 104 9.99 7.89 -1.26
N LEU A 105 9.19 6.83 -1.09
CA LEU A 105 9.59 5.61 -0.37
C LEU A 105 10.77 4.93 -1.06
N LYS A 106 10.73 4.83 -2.40
CA LYS A 106 11.83 4.26 -3.18
C LYS A 106 13.12 5.07 -3.03
N LEU A 107 13.03 6.40 -3.11
CA LEU A 107 14.18 7.28 -2.87
C LEU A 107 14.70 7.13 -1.44
N ARG A 108 13.80 7.05 -0.45
CA ARG A 108 14.19 6.87 0.95
C ARG A 108 14.87 5.54 1.21
N GLU A 109 14.42 4.46 0.59
CA GLU A 109 15.10 3.15 0.67
C GLU A 109 16.53 3.26 0.11
N GLN A 110 16.71 3.93 -1.03
CA GLN A 110 18.04 4.14 -1.61
C GLN A 110 18.94 5.03 -0.73
N GLU A 111 18.37 6.05 -0.08
CA GLU A 111 19.09 6.88 0.88
C GLU A 111 19.55 6.06 2.08
N ILE A 112 18.67 5.25 2.67
CA ILE A 112 19.03 4.37 3.78
C ILE A 112 20.13 3.39 3.37
N ASP A 113 20.07 2.84 2.15
CA ASP A 113 21.13 1.97 1.62
C ASP A 113 22.47 2.69 1.51
N ARG A 114 22.48 3.96 1.08
CA ARG A 114 23.70 4.78 1.07
C ARG A 114 24.18 5.12 2.47
N GLU A 115 23.28 5.39 3.41
CA GLU A 115 23.61 5.64 4.82
C GLU A 115 24.24 4.39 5.47
N ILE A 116 23.70 3.20 5.19
CA ILE A 116 24.25 1.92 5.62
C ILE A 116 25.64 1.73 4.99
N GLU A 117 25.76 1.88 3.67
CA GLU A 117 27.04 1.72 2.97
C GLU A 117 28.10 2.70 3.49
N ALA A 118 27.73 3.95 3.80
CA ALA A 118 28.65 4.95 4.34
C ALA A 118 29.16 4.61 5.75
N ARG A 119 28.33 4.00 6.61
CA ARG A 119 28.77 3.51 7.92
C ARG A 119 29.70 2.31 7.81
N PHE A 120 29.48 1.52 6.77
CA PHE A 120 30.05 0.18 6.62
C PHE A 120 31.30 0.12 5.75
N MET A 121 31.39 0.98 4.74
CA MET A 121 32.48 1.06 3.77
C MET A 121 33.40 2.24 4.06
N GLN A 122 33.77 2.40 5.33
CA GLN A 122 34.84 3.33 5.67
C GLN A 122 36.15 2.78 5.10
N SER A 123 36.56 3.36 3.96
CA SER A 123 37.78 2.94 3.29
C SER A 123 38.97 3.14 4.22
N SER A 124 39.74 2.07 4.41
CA SER A 124 41.01 2.12 5.08
C SER A 124 42.15 1.98 4.07
N ASN A 125 43.24 2.72 4.32
CA ASN A 125 44.41 2.71 3.43
C ASN A 125 45.12 1.34 3.43
N ASP A 126 44.82 0.48 4.39
CA ASP A 126 45.40 -0.85 4.63
C ASP A 126 44.52 -2.00 4.10
N ALA A 127 43.46 -1.73 3.34
CA ALA A 127 42.56 -2.77 2.83
C ALA A 127 43.30 -3.88 2.03
N GLY A 128 44.44 -3.56 1.39
CA GLY A 128 45.30 -4.55 0.75
C GLY A 128 46.00 -5.49 1.74
N GLU A 129 46.45 -4.95 2.87
CA GLU A 129 47.13 -5.69 3.94
C GLU A 129 46.16 -6.58 4.69
N VAL A 130 44.99 -6.06 5.06
CA VAL A 130 43.92 -6.85 5.69
C VAL A 130 43.57 -8.07 4.84
N ARG A 131 43.37 -7.89 3.53
CA ARG A 131 43.08 -9.01 2.61
C ARG A 131 44.24 -9.99 2.52
N ALA A 132 45.49 -9.52 2.56
CA ALA A 132 46.66 -10.39 2.54
C ALA A 132 46.76 -11.23 3.81
N VAL A 133 46.53 -10.63 4.98
CA VAL A 133 46.48 -11.32 6.28
C VAL A 133 45.40 -12.40 6.26
N LEU A 134 44.17 -12.06 5.87
CA LEU A 134 43.07 -13.03 5.77
C LEU A 134 43.40 -14.17 4.81
N ARG A 135 43.92 -13.87 3.62
CA ARG A 135 44.28 -14.90 2.63
C ARG A 135 45.35 -15.88 3.15
N ASN A 136 46.27 -15.41 4.00
CA ASN A 136 47.35 -16.22 4.55
C ASN A 136 46.94 -17.05 5.78
N MET A 137 45.71 -16.89 6.31
CA MET A 137 45.18 -17.77 7.36
C MET A 137 44.99 -19.19 6.83
N GLU A 138 45.21 -20.19 7.67
CA GLU A 138 45.35 -21.58 7.23
C GLU A 138 44.01 -22.19 6.83
N THR A 139 42.95 -21.84 7.55
CA THR A 139 41.61 -22.41 7.35
C THR A 139 40.56 -21.35 6.98
N VAL A 140 39.52 -21.77 6.25
CA VAL A 140 38.35 -20.92 5.97
C VAL A 140 37.61 -20.56 7.27
N ALA A 141 37.62 -21.46 8.25
CA ALA A 141 36.99 -21.24 9.55
C ALA A 141 37.68 -20.11 10.33
N GLU A 142 39.01 -20.10 10.35
CA GLU A 142 39.82 -19.04 10.98
C GLU A 142 39.61 -17.70 10.30
N ARG A 143 39.66 -17.65 8.95
CA ARG A 143 39.31 -16.45 8.17
C ARG A 143 37.96 -15.89 8.57
N THR A 144 36.97 -16.76 8.61
CA THR A 144 35.58 -16.41 8.92
C THR A 144 35.46 -15.88 10.35
N ALA A 145 36.08 -16.56 11.31
CA ALA A 145 36.08 -16.15 12.72
C ALA A 145 36.74 -14.78 12.91
N ALA A 146 37.85 -14.52 12.22
CA ALA A 146 38.52 -13.22 12.25
C ALA A 146 37.61 -12.09 11.72
N VAL A 147 36.90 -12.33 10.61
CA VAL A 147 35.96 -11.33 10.07
C VAL A 147 34.75 -11.14 10.99
N MET A 148 34.23 -12.20 11.59
CA MET A 148 33.13 -12.09 12.56
C MET A 148 33.54 -11.32 13.81
N ALA A 149 34.74 -11.57 14.34
CA ALA A 149 35.30 -10.82 15.47
C ALA A 149 35.42 -9.33 15.15
N ALA A 150 35.94 -8.99 13.96
CA ALA A 150 36.01 -7.62 13.49
C ALA A 150 34.62 -6.95 13.41
N ILE A 151 33.60 -7.68 12.94
CA ILE A 151 32.21 -7.18 12.95
C ILE A 151 31.70 -6.96 14.37
N ASP A 152 31.97 -7.87 15.30
CA ASP A 152 31.53 -7.76 16.69
C ASP A 152 32.21 -6.60 17.43
N GLU A 153 33.47 -6.30 17.08
CA GLU A 153 34.25 -5.17 17.58
C GLU A 153 33.90 -3.83 16.91
N GLY A 154 33.15 -3.86 15.81
CA GLY A 154 32.79 -2.65 15.05
C GLY A 154 33.90 -2.13 14.14
N ASP A 155 34.85 -2.97 13.77
CA ASP A 155 35.90 -2.62 12.83
C ASP A 155 35.38 -2.59 11.39
N ALA A 156 34.91 -1.41 10.98
CA ALA A 156 34.42 -1.15 9.63
C ALA A 156 35.54 -1.27 8.57
N SER A 157 36.81 -1.13 8.93
CA SER A 157 37.92 -1.18 7.97
C SER A 157 38.14 -2.59 7.42
N VAL A 158 38.17 -3.59 8.31
CA VAL A 158 38.30 -5.00 7.95
C VAL A 158 37.10 -5.45 7.12
N LEU A 159 35.93 -5.01 7.51
CA LEU A 159 34.69 -5.34 6.86
C LEU A 159 34.59 -4.73 5.45
N ALA A 160 34.96 -3.45 5.30
CA ALA A 160 35.07 -2.78 4.01
C ALA A 160 36.08 -3.50 3.10
N ALA A 161 37.24 -3.89 3.64
CA ALA A 161 38.26 -4.62 2.89
C ALA A 161 37.74 -5.97 2.39
N VAL A 162 37.02 -6.72 3.22
CA VAL A 162 36.47 -8.04 2.84
C VAL A 162 35.39 -7.91 1.77
N ILE A 163 34.48 -6.96 1.93
CA ILE A 163 33.27 -6.87 1.09
C ILE A 163 33.52 -6.20 -0.27
N SER A 164 34.47 -5.27 -0.33
CA SER A 164 34.95 -4.75 -1.61
C SER A 164 35.95 -5.69 -2.31
N GLY A 165 36.46 -6.71 -1.60
CA GLY A 165 37.40 -7.68 -2.11
C GLY A 165 36.76 -8.74 -3.00
N LYS A 166 37.53 -9.27 -3.96
CA LYS A 166 37.13 -10.48 -4.72
C LYS A 166 37.48 -11.73 -3.92
N PRO A 167 36.79 -12.87 -4.11
CA PRO A 167 37.09 -14.11 -3.40
C PRO A 167 38.57 -14.53 -3.45
N VAL A 168 39.23 -14.33 -4.60
CA VAL A 168 40.66 -14.61 -4.78
C VAL A 168 41.57 -13.75 -3.89
N THR A 169 41.13 -12.55 -3.52
CA THR A 169 41.92 -11.62 -2.69
C THR A 169 41.72 -11.86 -1.20
N THR A 170 40.53 -12.31 -0.79
CA THR A 170 40.17 -12.49 0.63
C THR A 170 40.24 -13.94 1.10
N GLY A 171 40.20 -14.90 0.17
CA GLY A 171 40.05 -16.32 0.50
C GLY A 171 38.65 -16.68 1.03
N ILE A 172 37.66 -15.80 0.84
CA ILE A 172 36.27 -15.99 1.29
C ILE A 172 35.35 -16.08 0.06
N ASP A 173 34.47 -17.07 0.04
CA ASP A 173 33.51 -17.27 -1.04
C ASP A 173 32.52 -16.10 -1.17
N ALA A 174 32.14 -15.74 -2.40
CA ALA A 174 31.26 -14.60 -2.67
C ALA A 174 29.87 -14.73 -2.00
N LYS A 175 29.33 -15.95 -1.90
CA LYS A 175 28.06 -16.20 -1.20
C LYS A 175 28.21 -15.92 0.29
N TYR A 176 29.37 -16.24 0.85
CA TYR A 176 29.67 -16.03 2.26
C TYR A 176 29.90 -14.55 2.58
N VAL A 177 30.53 -13.80 1.66
CA VAL A 177 30.68 -12.33 1.76
C VAL A 177 29.31 -11.63 1.89
N LYS A 178 28.29 -12.08 1.14
CA LYS A 178 26.92 -11.54 1.28
C LYS A 178 26.35 -11.78 2.69
N THR A 179 26.58 -12.96 3.26
CA THR A 179 26.12 -13.30 4.61
C THR A 179 26.82 -12.44 5.67
N LEU A 180 28.13 -12.22 5.53
CA LEU A 180 28.91 -11.34 6.39
C LEU A 180 28.46 -9.88 6.30
N ARG A 181 28.12 -9.42 5.08
CA ARG A 181 27.50 -8.10 4.86
C ARG A 181 26.18 -7.98 5.63
N GLU A 182 25.25 -8.91 5.44
CA GLU A 182 23.96 -8.90 6.13
C GLU A 182 24.11 -8.96 7.66
N TYR A 183 25.10 -9.71 8.17
CA TYR A 183 25.40 -9.77 9.60
C TYR A 183 25.96 -8.43 10.12
N GLY A 184 26.94 -7.85 9.42
CA GLY A 184 27.52 -6.56 9.79
C GLY A 184 26.53 -5.40 9.69
N GLU A 185 25.65 -5.38 8.68
CA GLU A 185 24.57 -4.38 8.58
C GLU A 185 23.66 -4.45 9.82
N LYS A 186 23.25 -5.65 10.24
CA LYS A 186 22.41 -5.84 11.44
C LYS A 186 23.12 -5.44 12.74
N LYS A 187 24.44 -5.60 12.81
CA LYS A 187 25.22 -5.31 14.02
C LYS A 187 25.59 -3.83 14.15
N LEU A 188 26.05 -3.22 13.06
CA LEU A 188 26.63 -1.88 13.03
C LEU A 188 25.64 -0.79 12.61
N ALA A 189 24.56 -1.18 11.93
CA ALA A 189 23.55 -0.27 11.41
C ALA A 189 22.12 -0.76 11.73
N ALA A 190 21.93 -1.39 12.91
CA ALA A 190 20.66 -1.96 13.34
C ALA A 190 19.47 -0.98 13.23
N ASP A 191 19.71 0.29 13.58
CA ASP A 191 18.73 1.38 13.47
C ASP A 191 18.32 1.63 12.02
N LEU A 192 19.28 1.65 11.09
CA LEU A 192 19.02 1.85 9.67
C LEU A 192 18.37 0.62 9.04
N THR A 193 18.77 -0.59 9.41
CA THR A 193 18.14 -1.83 8.96
C THR A 193 16.68 -1.89 9.41
N ALA A 194 16.39 -1.49 10.66
CA ALA A 194 15.01 -1.41 11.16
C ALA A 194 14.19 -0.37 10.37
N LYS A 195 14.75 0.82 10.11
CA LYS A 195 14.10 1.85 9.27
C LYS A 195 13.86 1.36 7.84
N LYS A 196 14.84 0.68 7.21
CA LYS A 196 14.68 0.08 5.88
C LYS A 196 13.51 -0.90 5.86
N GLN A 197 13.41 -1.75 6.88
CA GLN A 197 12.31 -2.70 6.98
C GLN A 197 10.95 -2.01 7.15
N GLN A 198 10.88 -0.91 7.92
CA GLN A 198 9.66 -0.11 8.05
C GLN A 198 9.25 0.52 6.71
N VAL A 199 10.19 1.13 5.98
CA VAL A 199 9.96 1.72 4.65
C VAL A 199 9.47 0.65 3.67
N LYS A 200 10.07 -0.54 3.68
CA LYS A 200 9.64 -1.66 2.83
C LYS A 200 8.21 -2.11 3.15
N LYS A 201 7.88 -2.32 4.43
CA LYS A 201 6.50 -2.65 4.86
C LYS A 201 5.50 -1.57 4.45
N ALA A 202 5.90 -0.29 4.54
CA ALA A 202 5.07 0.82 4.12
C ALA A 202 4.84 0.82 2.59
N SER A 203 5.87 0.51 1.80
CA SER A 203 5.73 0.33 0.35
C SER A 203 4.78 -0.82 0.02
N ASP A 204 4.93 -1.98 0.68
CA ASP A 204 4.08 -3.16 0.44
C ASP A 204 2.62 -2.85 0.79
N LEU A 205 2.37 -2.14 1.89
CA LEU A 205 1.02 -1.73 2.29
C LEU A 205 0.40 -0.76 1.27
N LEU A 206 1.19 0.17 0.75
CA LEU A 206 0.71 1.14 -0.23
C LEU A 206 0.29 0.46 -1.54
N VAL A 207 1.06 -0.52 -2.00
CA VAL A 207 0.71 -1.36 -3.15
C VAL A 207 -0.59 -2.12 -2.87
N ASN A 208 -0.70 -2.75 -1.69
CA ASN A 208 -1.89 -3.49 -1.30
C ASN A 208 -3.16 -2.61 -1.29
N ILE A 209 -3.08 -1.38 -0.78
CA ILE A 209 -4.20 -0.42 -0.81
C ILE A 209 -4.67 -0.13 -2.24
N ILE A 210 -3.73 0.07 -3.17
CA ILE A 210 -4.04 0.35 -4.57
C ILE A 210 -4.67 -0.87 -5.24
N ASP A 211 -4.08 -2.05 -5.08
CA ASP A 211 -4.54 -3.29 -5.71
C ASP A 211 -5.94 -3.67 -5.23
N GLU A 212 -6.21 -3.55 -3.93
CA GLU A 212 -7.54 -3.80 -3.36
C GLU A 212 -8.55 -2.74 -3.80
N THR A 213 -8.13 -1.48 -3.94
CA THR A 213 -9.00 -0.41 -4.46
C THR A 213 -9.43 -0.69 -5.91
N ILE A 214 -8.49 -1.13 -6.76
CA ILE A 214 -8.77 -1.53 -8.15
C ILE A 214 -9.74 -2.71 -8.16
N THR A 215 -9.45 -3.75 -7.38
CA THR A 215 -10.24 -4.98 -7.33
C THR A 215 -11.66 -4.74 -6.85
N LEU A 216 -11.84 -3.86 -5.86
CA LEU A 216 -13.17 -3.53 -5.35
C LEU A 216 -13.96 -2.62 -6.28
N GLN A 217 -13.31 -1.71 -7.01
CA GLN A 217 -14.00 -0.77 -7.90
C GLN A 217 -14.85 -1.49 -8.96
N ASP A 218 -14.32 -2.56 -9.54
CA ASP A 218 -15.04 -3.34 -10.56
C ASP A 218 -16.31 -3.98 -9.98
N LYS A 219 -16.24 -4.44 -8.73
CA LYS A 219 -17.39 -4.98 -7.99
C LYS A 219 -18.31 -3.87 -7.48
N ALA A 220 -17.75 -2.68 -7.26
CA ALA A 220 -18.39 -1.61 -6.53
C ALA A 220 -19.58 -0.98 -7.25
N ILE A 221 -19.46 -0.76 -8.55
CA ILE A 221 -20.47 -0.05 -9.34
C ILE A 221 -21.53 -1.05 -9.87
N GLY A 222 -21.48 -2.31 -9.44
CA GLY A 222 -22.36 -3.39 -9.89
C GLY A 222 -21.95 -3.98 -11.23
N THR A 223 -22.42 -5.20 -11.51
CA THR A 223 -22.17 -5.88 -12.79
C THR A 223 -22.88 -5.16 -13.94
N PRO A 224 -22.46 -5.35 -15.20
CA PRO A 224 -23.13 -4.76 -16.36
C PRO A 224 -24.64 -5.06 -16.40
N GLU A 225 -25.04 -6.27 -15.99
CA GLU A 225 -26.45 -6.68 -15.95
C GLU A 225 -27.23 -5.90 -14.90
N LEU A 226 -26.63 -5.66 -13.73
CA LEU A 226 -27.26 -4.85 -12.68
C LEU A 226 -27.41 -3.40 -13.13
N ARG A 227 -26.40 -2.84 -13.82
CA ARG A 227 -26.49 -1.49 -14.39
C ARG A 227 -27.60 -1.39 -15.42
N ALA A 228 -27.72 -2.37 -16.32
CA ALA A 228 -28.79 -2.43 -17.31
C ALA A 228 -30.18 -2.50 -16.68
N GLN A 229 -30.35 -3.25 -15.58
CA GLN A 229 -31.63 -3.31 -14.85
C GLN A 229 -32.01 -1.95 -14.23
N PHE A 230 -31.04 -1.25 -13.65
CA PHE A 230 -31.26 0.09 -13.10
C PHE A 230 -31.56 1.13 -14.20
N GLU A 231 -30.93 1.02 -15.37
CA GLU A 231 -31.22 1.86 -16.54
C GLU A 231 -32.62 1.60 -17.10
N GLN A 232 -33.03 0.34 -17.20
CA GLN A 232 -34.37 -0.04 -17.64
C GLN A 232 -35.45 0.49 -16.69
N GLN A 233 -35.23 0.37 -15.38
CA GLN A 233 -36.15 0.92 -14.39
C GLN A 233 -36.20 2.45 -14.40
N ALA A 234 -35.09 3.12 -14.74
CA ALA A 234 -35.09 4.56 -14.92
C ALA A 234 -35.96 4.97 -16.12
N LEU A 235 -35.85 4.26 -17.24
CA LEU A 235 -36.72 4.48 -18.41
C LEU A 235 -38.20 4.25 -18.06
N GLU A 236 -38.52 3.21 -17.29
CA GLU A 236 -39.89 2.95 -16.83
C GLU A 236 -40.41 4.04 -15.89
N ALA A 237 -39.58 4.52 -14.96
CA ALA A 237 -39.93 5.60 -14.05
C ALA A 237 -40.14 6.95 -14.77
N ASP A 238 -39.27 7.29 -15.73
CA ASP A 238 -39.39 8.50 -16.54
C ASP A 238 -40.65 8.45 -17.41
N ASN A 239 -40.94 7.29 -18.03
CA ASN A 239 -42.18 7.08 -18.78
C ASN A 239 -43.43 7.17 -17.90
N ALA A 240 -43.39 6.65 -16.67
CA ALA A 240 -44.48 6.76 -15.72
C ALA A 240 -44.73 8.21 -15.27
N ALA A 241 -43.66 8.98 -15.03
CA ALA A 241 -43.75 10.40 -14.67
C ALA A 241 -44.34 11.24 -15.83
N LEU A 242 -43.90 10.99 -17.07
CA LEU A 242 -44.44 11.63 -18.27
C LEU A 242 -45.93 11.31 -18.46
N ASN A 243 -46.34 10.05 -18.28
CA ASN A 243 -47.74 9.65 -18.40
C ASN A 243 -48.62 10.23 -17.30
N PHE A 244 -48.13 10.32 -16.07
CA PHE A 244 -48.84 10.97 -14.97
C PHE A 244 -49.04 12.48 -15.24
N SER A 245 -48.01 13.17 -15.73
CA SER A 245 -48.10 14.58 -16.13
C SER A 245 -49.13 14.81 -17.25
N ARG A 246 -49.18 13.91 -18.25
CA ARG A 246 -50.20 13.95 -19.31
C ARG A 246 -51.63 13.76 -18.78
N LEU A 247 -51.83 12.85 -17.82
CA LEU A 247 -53.14 12.59 -17.21
C LEU A 247 -53.63 13.76 -16.34
N LEU A 248 -52.70 14.48 -15.68
CA LEU A 248 -53.04 15.70 -14.95
C LEU A 248 -53.34 16.88 -15.88
N GLY A 249 -52.65 16.97 -17.02
CA GLY A 249 -52.93 17.97 -18.05
C GLY A 249 -54.27 17.75 -18.77
N ALA A 250 -54.65 16.49 -19.01
CA ALA A 250 -55.89 16.13 -19.69
C ALA A 250 -57.17 16.25 -18.82
N ASN A 251 -57.05 16.46 -17.51
CA ASN A 251 -58.17 16.64 -16.59
C ASN A 251 -58.43 18.12 -16.21
N ASN A 252 -57.72 19.07 -16.85
CA ASN A 252 -57.86 20.51 -16.63
C ASN A 252 -58.48 21.27 -17.81
N ASP A 253 -58.97 20.55 -18.83
CA ASP A 253 -59.84 21.06 -19.90
C ASP A 253 -61.25 20.47 -19.74
#